data_AF-A0A2H0S0M5-F1
#
_entry.id   AF-A0A2H0S0M5-F1
#
_cell.length_a   1.000
_cell.length_b   1.000
_cell.length_c   1.000
_cell.angle_alpha   90.00
_cell.angle_beta   90.00
_cell.angle_gamma   90.00
#
_symmetry.space_group_name_H-M   'P 1'
#
loop_
_entity.id
_entity.type
_entity.pdbx_description
1 polymer ?
#
loop_
_entity_poly.entity_id
_entity_poly.type
_entity_poly.pdbx_seq_one_letter_code
_entity_poly.pdbx_strand_id
1 'polypeptide(L)'
;MHRIFVLFIGLTLLFFGSVPVSAQVPNQAISRFDAIKVLVEQDPDLFERVFYHAEHLPPLPLFRDTAQVLPHAPYIEAAFEAGILPGIADRMLYPSAPLYSESALALLLRAKGDRTPLTEQWFHIRPQTDRTTLNQLAHYALQKGIVIPQGLRAGQALSWQEFSIMLQNDSSFLPAQTQLFMPQSPLPASLPSGPLPLPPPPPPPPPPHPFLSRKDFAITMPTLDIYDLGIAHPEDPLTQQGLLEPLQAGVGHLFSYPGRGGNILVYGHSSGYPWDVSQFTRIFRKVNRLQKGDAIYVTYNGAVHEYQVTGQETIPTRDISRLQSTHGEELILYTCWPPDSTSQRYIVRARKSV
;
A
#
# COMPACT_ATOMS: atom_id res chain seq x y z
N MET A 1 -40.57 1.74 -50.61
CA MET A 1 -39.88 3.02 -50.35
C MET A 1 -40.32 3.49 -48.97
N HIS A 2 -39.57 3.16 -47.91
CA HIS A 2 -38.67 4.07 -47.16
C HIS A 2 -39.44 5.24 -46.51
N ARG A 3 -39.48 5.49 -45.19
CA ARG A 3 -38.71 5.08 -44.02
C ARG A 3 -39.55 5.37 -42.75
N ILE A 4 -39.44 4.52 -41.74
CA ILE A 4 -39.98 4.74 -40.39
C ILE A 4 -39.01 5.65 -39.62
N PHE A 5 -39.56 6.68 -38.97
CA PHE A 5 -38.87 7.58 -38.05
C PHE A 5 -38.40 6.78 -36.81
N VAL A 6 -37.09 6.69 -36.60
CA VAL A 6 -36.51 6.24 -35.32
C VAL A 6 -36.17 7.48 -34.52
N LEU A 7 -36.88 7.64 -33.41
CA LEU A 7 -36.63 8.65 -32.37
C LEU A 7 -35.33 8.23 -31.64
N PHE A 8 -34.22 8.93 -31.90
CA PHE A 8 -33.01 8.80 -31.07
C PHE A 8 -33.27 9.52 -29.74
N ILE A 9 -33.42 8.75 -28.68
CA ILE A 9 -33.36 9.24 -27.30
C ILE A 9 -31.92 9.72 -27.08
N GLY A 10 -31.78 11.02 -26.85
CA GLY A 10 -30.52 11.62 -26.40
C GLY A 10 -30.14 11.04 -25.05
N LEU A 11 -29.14 10.17 -25.02
CA LEU A 11 -28.46 9.79 -23.81
C LEU A 11 -27.46 10.90 -23.48
N THR A 12 -27.85 11.67 -22.48
CA THR A 12 -27.07 12.69 -21.78
C THR A 12 -25.62 12.23 -21.58
N LEU A 13 -24.67 12.93 -22.20
CA LEU A 13 -23.29 12.99 -21.71
C LEU A 13 -23.33 13.62 -20.31
N LEU A 14 -23.49 12.78 -19.29
CA LEU A 14 -23.04 13.13 -17.96
C LEU A 14 -21.53 12.94 -17.99
N PHE A 15 -20.84 14.07 -18.14
CA PHE A 15 -19.42 14.22 -17.82
C PHE A 15 -19.12 13.39 -16.58
N PHE A 16 -18.30 12.35 -16.73
CA PHE A 16 -17.56 11.78 -15.62
C PHE A 16 -16.85 12.96 -14.95
N GLY A 17 -17.31 13.30 -13.75
CA GLY A 17 -16.60 14.23 -12.89
C GLY A 17 -15.20 13.67 -12.70
N SER A 18 -14.24 14.27 -13.39
CA SER A 18 -12.82 14.19 -13.09
C SER A 18 -12.65 14.27 -11.57
N VAL A 19 -12.20 13.17 -10.97
CA VAL A 19 -11.78 13.14 -9.57
C VAL A 19 -10.73 14.24 -9.43
N PRO A 20 -10.91 15.23 -8.55
CA PRO A 20 -9.92 16.29 -8.42
C PRO A 20 -8.59 15.69 -7.95
N VAL A 21 -7.51 16.20 -8.55
CA VAL A 21 -6.09 16.01 -8.18
C VAL A 21 -5.79 16.64 -6.80
N SER A 22 -6.60 16.38 -5.77
CA SER A 22 -6.42 16.93 -4.42
C SER A 22 -7.11 15.99 -3.41
N ALA A 23 -6.41 15.26 -2.57
CA ALA A 23 -5.54 15.80 -1.53
C ALA A 23 -4.14 15.16 -1.56
N GLN A 24 -3.27 15.75 -2.35
CA GLN A 24 -1.83 15.50 -2.30
C GLN A 24 -1.28 16.17 -1.04
N VAL A 25 -1.24 15.42 0.07
CA VAL A 25 -0.65 15.93 1.32
C VAL A 25 0.87 15.89 1.14
N PRO A 26 1.58 17.05 1.14
CA PRO A 26 2.97 17.12 0.70
C PRO A 26 3.92 16.14 1.42
N ASN A 27 3.72 15.95 2.72
CA ASN A 27 4.58 15.12 3.57
C ASN A 27 4.08 13.68 3.74
N GLN A 28 2.97 13.29 3.10
CA GLN A 28 2.47 11.93 3.15
C GLN A 28 3.22 11.06 2.15
N ALA A 29 3.55 9.84 2.55
CA ALA A 29 4.16 8.87 1.66
C ALA A 29 3.20 8.56 0.48
N ILE A 30 3.72 8.65 -0.75
CA ILE A 30 2.95 8.28 -1.94
C ILE A 30 2.83 6.75 -2.02
N SER A 31 1.65 6.24 -2.37
CA SER A 31 1.48 4.82 -2.64
C SER A 31 2.05 4.44 -4.01
N ARG A 32 2.34 3.14 -4.20
CA ARG A 32 2.82 2.63 -5.49
C ARG A 32 1.79 2.83 -6.59
N PHE A 33 0.51 2.60 -6.30
CA PHE A 33 -0.55 2.84 -7.26
C PHE A 33 -0.69 4.31 -7.60
N ASP A 34 -0.67 5.22 -6.61
CA ASP A 34 -0.77 6.65 -6.90
C ASP A 34 0.38 7.14 -7.78
N ALA A 35 1.59 6.62 -7.56
CA ALA A 35 2.72 6.93 -8.41
C ALA A 35 2.54 6.42 -9.86
N ILE A 36 2.05 5.19 -10.03
CA ILE A 36 1.73 4.62 -11.36
C ILE A 36 0.63 5.44 -12.04
N LYS A 37 -0.45 5.73 -11.30
CA LYS A 37 -1.59 6.51 -11.78
C LYS A 37 -1.13 7.89 -12.26
N VAL A 38 -0.32 8.60 -11.47
CA VAL A 38 0.21 9.92 -11.86
C VAL A 38 1.03 9.82 -13.15
N LEU A 39 1.87 8.78 -13.30
CA LEU A 39 2.65 8.60 -14.53
C LEU A 39 1.79 8.29 -15.75
N VAL A 40 0.77 7.45 -15.58
CA VAL A 40 -0.16 7.09 -16.66
C VAL A 40 -1.03 8.28 -17.05
N GLU A 41 -1.50 9.08 -16.09
CA GLU A 41 -2.35 10.25 -16.35
C GLU A 41 -1.59 11.43 -16.97
N GLN A 42 -0.26 11.49 -16.78
CA GLN A 42 0.59 12.52 -17.39
C GLN A 42 0.93 12.25 -18.86
N ASP A 43 0.77 11.02 -19.33
CA ASP A 43 1.00 10.61 -20.71
C ASP A 43 -0.36 10.37 -21.40
N PRO A 44 -0.78 11.24 -22.34
CA PRO A 44 -2.09 11.13 -22.99
C PRO A 44 -2.31 9.78 -23.69
N ASP A 45 -1.26 9.22 -24.29
CA ASP A 45 -1.34 7.96 -25.02
C ASP A 45 -1.57 6.80 -24.04
N LEU A 46 -0.86 6.81 -22.90
CA LEU A 46 -1.07 5.82 -21.84
C LEU A 46 -2.41 5.97 -21.15
N PHE A 47 -2.87 7.20 -20.94
CA PHE A 47 -4.16 7.46 -20.34
C PHE A 47 -5.30 6.95 -21.23
N GLU A 48 -5.17 7.05 -22.56
CA GLU A 48 -6.12 6.42 -23.50
C GLU A 48 -6.17 4.89 -23.33
N ARG A 49 -5.00 4.25 -23.10
CA ARG A 49 -4.94 2.80 -22.84
C ARG A 49 -5.71 2.38 -21.59
N VAL A 50 -5.83 3.24 -20.58
CA VAL A 50 -6.64 2.95 -19.39
C VAL A 50 -8.11 2.72 -19.76
N PHE A 51 -8.68 3.54 -20.64
CA PHE A 51 -10.06 3.37 -21.09
C PHE A 51 -10.25 2.08 -21.89
N TYR A 52 -9.30 1.78 -22.77
CA TYR A 52 -9.30 0.51 -23.51
C TYR A 52 -9.32 -0.68 -22.54
N HIS A 53 -8.41 -0.70 -21.57
CA HIS A 53 -8.32 -1.78 -20.59
C HIS A 53 -9.56 -1.86 -19.71
N ALA A 54 -10.15 -0.74 -19.31
CA ALA A 54 -11.39 -0.75 -18.51
C ALA A 54 -12.54 -1.51 -19.17
N GLU A 55 -12.57 -1.57 -20.51
CA GLU A 55 -13.55 -2.34 -21.28
C GLU A 55 -13.05 -3.74 -21.68
N HIS A 56 -11.74 -3.99 -21.65
CA HIS A 56 -11.09 -5.18 -22.22
C HIS A 56 -10.12 -5.88 -21.26
N LEU A 57 -10.39 -5.86 -19.94
CA LEU A 57 -9.51 -6.51 -18.97
C LEU A 57 -9.37 -8.02 -19.24
N PRO A 58 -8.14 -8.56 -19.26
CA PRO A 58 -7.95 -9.99 -19.38
C PRO A 58 -8.53 -10.71 -18.15
N PRO A 59 -9.02 -11.95 -18.29
CA PRO A 59 -9.66 -12.66 -17.17
C PRO A 59 -8.68 -13.03 -16.05
N LEU A 60 -7.37 -13.07 -16.34
CA LEU A 60 -6.31 -13.36 -15.38
C LEU A 60 -5.58 -12.06 -15.04
N PRO A 61 -5.42 -11.74 -13.74
CA PRO A 61 -4.67 -10.56 -13.35
C PRO A 61 -3.16 -10.76 -13.52
N LEU A 62 -2.46 -9.70 -13.92
CA LEU A 62 -1.00 -9.64 -13.99
C LEU A 62 -0.36 -9.88 -12.61
N PHE A 63 -0.92 -9.24 -11.58
CA PHE A 63 -0.50 -9.38 -10.19
C PHE A 63 -1.64 -9.97 -9.35
N ARG A 64 -1.31 -10.82 -8.38
CA ARG A 64 -2.30 -11.59 -7.61
C ARG A 64 -3.11 -10.73 -6.65
N ASP A 65 -2.57 -9.58 -6.27
CA ASP A 65 -3.17 -8.58 -5.39
C ASP A 65 -3.83 -7.42 -6.15
N THR A 66 -3.93 -7.52 -7.48
CA THR A 66 -4.59 -6.54 -8.35
C THR A 66 -5.69 -7.23 -9.14
N ALA A 67 -6.78 -7.61 -8.46
CA ALA A 67 -7.88 -8.29 -9.11
C ALA A 67 -8.49 -7.41 -10.22
N GLN A 68 -8.91 -8.04 -11.32
CA GLN A 68 -9.44 -7.34 -12.51
C GLN A 68 -10.78 -6.62 -12.25
N VAL A 69 -11.38 -6.81 -11.07
CA VAL A 69 -12.58 -6.09 -10.65
C VAL A 69 -12.26 -4.76 -9.98
N LEU A 70 -10.99 -4.50 -9.65
CA LEU A 70 -10.58 -3.34 -8.86
C LEU A 70 -10.33 -2.13 -9.76
N PRO A 71 -10.65 -0.90 -9.31
CA PRO A 71 -10.50 0.32 -10.12
C PRO A 71 -9.08 0.59 -10.63
N HIS A 72 -8.06 0.04 -9.96
CA HIS A 72 -6.66 0.18 -10.37
C HIS A 72 -6.23 -0.75 -11.50
N ALA A 73 -6.97 -1.82 -11.79
CA ALA A 73 -6.57 -2.82 -12.76
C ALA A 73 -6.29 -2.24 -14.17
N PRO A 74 -7.14 -1.35 -14.74
CA PRO A 74 -6.88 -0.77 -16.06
C PRO A 74 -5.60 0.07 -16.15
N TYR A 75 -5.27 0.80 -15.08
CA TYR A 75 -4.03 1.57 -14.99
C TYR A 75 -2.79 0.68 -14.93
N ILE A 76 -2.91 -0.45 -14.24
CA ILE A 76 -1.82 -1.42 -14.09
C ILE A 76 -1.58 -2.17 -15.40
N GLU A 77 -2.64 -2.57 -16.09
CA GLU A 77 -2.55 -3.16 -17.43
C GLU A 77 -1.92 -2.17 -18.42
N ALA A 78 -2.35 -0.90 -18.41
CA ALA A 78 -1.76 0.14 -19.26
C ALA A 78 -0.27 0.36 -18.94
N ALA A 79 0.09 0.46 -17.66
CA ALA A 79 1.49 0.63 -17.24
C ALA A 79 2.36 -0.59 -17.55
N PHE A 80 1.80 -1.79 -17.47
CA PHE A 80 2.49 -3.03 -17.84
C PHE A 80 2.69 -3.15 -19.35
N GLU A 81 1.65 -2.87 -20.13
CA GLU A 81 1.71 -2.82 -21.61
C GLU A 81 2.76 -1.83 -22.09
N ALA A 82 2.84 -0.67 -21.44
CA ALA A 82 3.87 0.35 -21.71
C ALA A 82 5.27 -0.09 -21.29
N GLY A 83 5.42 -1.18 -20.56
CA GLY A 83 6.68 -1.65 -19.97
C GLY A 83 7.16 -0.80 -18.80
N ILE A 84 6.32 0.07 -18.23
CA ILE A 84 6.62 0.83 -17.02
C ILE A 84 6.71 -0.13 -15.83
N LEU A 85 5.74 -1.04 -15.70
CA LEU A 85 5.79 -2.11 -14.72
C LEU A 85 6.55 -3.32 -15.29
N PRO A 86 7.61 -3.80 -14.62
CA PRO A 86 8.23 -5.06 -15.00
C PRO A 86 7.35 -6.24 -14.57
N GLY A 87 7.51 -7.38 -15.24
CA GLY A 87 7.01 -8.65 -14.72
C GLY A 87 7.83 -9.05 -13.50
N ILE A 88 7.20 -9.14 -12.33
CA ILE A 88 7.88 -9.52 -11.08
C ILE A 88 7.64 -11.00 -10.76
N ALA A 89 8.67 -11.66 -10.23
CA ALA A 89 8.69 -13.11 -10.03
C ALA A 89 7.62 -13.62 -9.04
N ASP A 90 7.28 -12.82 -8.04
CA ASP A 90 6.25 -13.12 -7.04
C ASP A 90 4.82 -12.77 -7.52
N ARG A 91 4.70 -12.01 -8.61
CA ARG A 91 3.43 -11.46 -9.15
C ARG A 91 2.64 -10.68 -8.10
N MET A 92 3.28 -9.82 -7.30
CA MET A 92 2.60 -9.00 -6.29
C MET A 92 2.96 -7.51 -6.41
N LEU A 93 2.00 -6.64 -6.73
CA LEU A 93 2.26 -5.22 -7.00
C LEU A 93 2.34 -4.36 -5.73
N TYR A 94 1.55 -4.68 -4.72
CA TYR A 94 1.28 -3.93 -3.50
C TYR A 94 0.80 -2.49 -3.75
N PRO A 95 -0.39 -2.30 -4.37
CA PRO A 95 -0.90 -0.99 -4.79
C PRO A 95 -0.83 0.08 -3.69
N SER A 96 -1.22 -0.27 -2.46
CA SER A 96 -1.32 0.66 -1.32
C SER A 96 -0.03 0.80 -0.50
N ALA A 97 1.04 0.05 -0.82
CA ALA A 97 2.31 0.17 -0.10
C ALA A 97 3.04 1.47 -0.52
N PRO A 98 3.85 2.06 0.39
CA PRO A 98 4.63 3.24 0.07
C PRO A 98 5.62 2.94 -1.05
N LEU A 99 5.81 3.92 -1.92
CA LEU A 99 6.86 3.87 -2.92
C LEU A 99 8.20 4.23 -2.26
N TYR A 100 9.15 3.30 -2.28
CA TYR A 100 10.49 3.53 -1.75
C TYR A 100 11.40 4.21 -2.78
N SER A 101 12.44 4.90 -2.32
CA SER A 101 13.35 5.69 -3.15
C SER A 101 13.89 4.96 -4.38
N GLU A 102 14.37 3.72 -4.23
CA GLU A 102 14.90 2.91 -5.34
C GLU A 102 13.80 2.53 -6.34
N SER A 103 12.63 2.10 -5.83
CA SER A 103 11.48 1.77 -6.68
C SER A 103 10.94 2.99 -7.41
N ALA A 104 10.98 4.18 -6.80
CA ALA A 104 10.60 5.42 -7.44
C ALA A 104 11.52 5.75 -8.62
N LEU A 105 12.84 5.68 -8.40
CA LEU A 105 13.83 5.93 -9.45
C LEU A 105 13.71 4.91 -10.59
N ALA A 106 13.57 3.63 -10.26
CA ALA A 106 13.35 2.59 -11.26
C ALA A 106 12.06 2.82 -12.05
N LEU A 107 10.94 3.10 -11.37
CA LEU A 107 9.64 3.39 -12.00
C LEU A 107 9.73 4.59 -12.97
N LEU A 108 10.38 5.69 -12.55
CA LEU A 108 10.56 6.88 -13.38
C LEU A 108 11.50 6.64 -14.57
N LEU A 109 12.59 5.90 -14.37
CA LEU A 109 13.48 5.50 -15.44
C LEU A 109 12.75 4.64 -16.48
N ARG A 110 11.90 3.71 -16.04
CA ARG A 110 11.08 2.89 -16.94
C ARG A 110 9.99 3.70 -17.65
N ALA A 111 9.38 4.67 -16.99
CA ALA A 111 8.50 5.65 -17.65
C ALA A 111 9.24 6.42 -18.75
N LYS A 112 10.55 6.69 -18.57
CA LYS A 112 11.45 7.25 -19.61
C LYS A 112 12.01 6.20 -20.60
N GLY A 113 11.41 5.01 -20.67
CA GLY A 113 11.77 3.98 -21.64
C GLY A 113 12.94 3.07 -21.24
N ASP A 114 13.46 3.15 -20.01
CA ASP A 114 14.53 2.25 -19.56
C ASP A 114 14.04 0.80 -19.43
N ARG A 115 14.77 -0.15 -20.00
CA ARG A 115 14.47 -1.60 -19.89
C ARG A 115 15.70 -2.40 -19.46
N THR A 116 16.63 -1.76 -18.75
CA THR A 116 17.86 -2.41 -18.31
C THR A 116 17.59 -3.31 -17.10
N PRO A 117 18.46 -4.31 -16.83
CA PRO A 117 18.35 -5.13 -15.61
C PRO A 117 18.37 -4.29 -14.32
N LEU A 118 18.98 -3.10 -14.37
CA LEU A 118 19.03 -2.14 -13.26
C LEU A 118 17.65 -1.61 -12.86
N THR A 119 16.64 -1.64 -13.74
CA THR A 119 15.28 -1.19 -13.41
C THR A 119 14.25 -2.33 -13.42
N GLU A 120 14.59 -3.46 -14.04
CA GLU A 120 13.74 -4.65 -14.09
C GLU A 120 13.55 -5.30 -12.72
N GLN A 121 14.59 -5.30 -11.88
CA GLN A 121 14.57 -5.98 -10.58
C GLN A 121 13.92 -5.15 -9.46
N TRP A 122 13.26 -4.02 -9.74
CA TRP A 122 13.06 -2.98 -8.72
C TRP A 122 11.62 -2.56 -8.52
N PHE A 123 10.82 -3.53 -8.05
CA PHE A 123 9.52 -3.32 -7.40
C PHE A 123 9.43 -4.16 -6.10
N HIS A 124 10.54 -4.39 -5.39
CA HIS A 124 10.54 -5.15 -4.15
C HIS A 124 9.90 -4.40 -2.97
N ILE A 125 9.30 -5.15 -2.04
CA ILE A 125 8.57 -4.63 -0.86
C ILE A 125 9.52 -4.16 0.25
N ARG A 126 10.72 -4.75 0.31
CA ARG A 126 11.66 -4.45 1.39
C ARG A 126 12.45 -3.20 1.02
N PRO A 127 12.49 -2.18 1.90
CA PRO A 127 13.42 -1.08 1.72
C PRO A 127 14.83 -1.67 1.63
N GLN A 128 15.47 -1.48 0.48
CA GLN A 128 16.87 -1.83 0.37
C GLN A 128 17.68 -0.77 1.08
N THR A 129 18.40 -1.18 2.12
CA THR A 129 19.26 -0.29 2.89
C THR A 129 20.64 -0.13 2.24
N ASP A 130 20.89 -0.80 1.11
CA ASP A 130 22.13 -0.69 0.36
C ASP A 130 22.22 0.66 -0.35
N ARG A 131 23.15 1.48 0.14
CA ARG A 131 23.47 2.79 -0.46
C ARG A 131 24.04 2.68 -1.87
N THR A 132 24.65 1.55 -2.23
CA THR A 132 25.29 1.36 -3.52
C THR A 132 24.26 1.35 -4.65
N THR A 133 23.18 0.59 -4.45
CA THR A 133 22.04 0.53 -5.39
C THR A 133 21.37 1.88 -5.56
N LEU A 134 21.04 2.57 -4.47
CA LEU A 134 20.42 3.90 -4.55
C LEU A 134 21.31 4.87 -5.34
N ASN A 135 22.62 4.87 -5.09
CA ASN A 135 23.56 5.74 -5.79
C ASN A 135 23.63 5.42 -7.29
N GLN A 136 23.58 4.14 -7.68
CA GLN A 136 23.57 3.72 -9.08
C GLN A 136 22.29 4.21 -9.80
N LEU A 137 21.12 3.96 -9.20
CA LEU A 137 19.84 4.42 -9.74
C LEU A 137 19.77 5.95 -9.82
N ALA A 138 20.21 6.66 -8.78
CA ALA A 138 20.20 8.12 -8.75
C ALA A 138 21.15 8.71 -9.79
N HIS A 139 22.35 8.16 -9.94
CA HIS A 139 23.29 8.61 -10.97
C HIS A 139 22.72 8.41 -12.37
N TYR A 140 22.10 7.26 -12.64
CA TYR A 140 21.48 6.99 -13.93
C TYR A 140 20.23 7.86 -14.18
N ALA A 141 19.41 8.08 -13.16
CA ALA A 141 18.25 8.96 -13.20
C ALA A 141 18.65 10.41 -13.54
N LEU A 142 19.73 10.93 -12.95
CA LEU A 142 20.27 12.25 -13.28
C LEU A 142 20.69 12.35 -14.76
N GLN A 143 21.34 11.32 -15.31
CA GLN A 143 21.70 11.27 -16.73
C GLN A 143 20.48 11.27 -17.66
N LYS A 144 19.33 10.77 -17.18
CA LYS A 144 18.04 10.78 -17.88
C LYS A 144 17.21 12.03 -17.57
N GLY A 145 17.80 13.02 -16.90
CA GLY A 145 17.13 14.29 -16.56
C GLY A 145 15.99 14.11 -15.55
N ILE A 146 16.12 13.18 -14.61
CA ILE A 146 15.23 13.08 -13.44
C ILE A 146 15.88 13.85 -12.29
N VAL A 147 15.14 14.78 -11.70
CA VAL A 147 15.60 15.57 -10.56
C VAL A 147 15.56 14.71 -9.29
N ILE A 148 16.61 14.77 -8.47
CA ILE A 148 16.70 14.01 -7.22
C ILE A 148 16.46 14.98 -6.05
N PRO A 149 15.46 14.74 -5.18
CA PRO A 149 15.20 15.59 -4.02
C PRO A 149 16.38 15.53 -3.04
N GLN A 150 16.63 16.65 -2.37
CA GLN A 150 17.70 16.73 -1.39
C GLN A 150 17.45 15.80 -0.21
N GLY A 151 18.48 15.08 0.22
CA GLY A 151 18.42 14.23 1.41
C GLY A 151 17.77 12.87 1.20
N LEU A 152 17.49 12.46 -0.04
CA LEU A 152 16.96 11.13 -0.38
C LEU A 152 17.84 10.02 0.20
N ARG A 153 17.24 9.07 0.94
CA ARG A 153 17.95 7.96 1.61
C ARG A 153 17.54 6.60 1.07
N ALA A 154 18.43 5.62 1.19
CA ALA A 154 18.15 4.26 0.75
C ALA A 154 16.99 3.67 1.55
N GLY A 155 16.01 3.09 0.85
CA GLY A 155 14.82 2.52 1.46
C GLY A 155 13.86 3.52 2.13
N GLN A 156 13.99 4.83 1.84
CA GLN A 156 13.06 5.83 2.37
C GLN A 156 11.71 5.74 1.66
N ALA A 157 10.62 5.77 2.43
CA ALA A 157 9.28 5.96 1.87
C ALA A 157 9.17 7.38 1.31
N LEU A 158 8.91 7.51 0.02
CA LEU A 158 8.92 8.78 -0.68
C LEU A 158 7.64 9.56 -0.39
N SER A 159 7.78 10.81 0.02
CA SER A 159 6.64 11.71 0.16
C SER A 159 6.11 12.16 -1.20
N TRP A 160 4.85 12.63 -1.25
CA TRP A 160 4.30 13.21 -2.47
C TRP A 160 5.09 14.43 -2.95
N GLN A 161 5.59 15.27 -2.03
CA GLN A 161 6.45 16.41 -2.37
C GLN A 161 7.75 15.94 -3.04
N GLU A 162 8.41 14.93 -2.49
CA GLU A 162 9.65 14.40 -3.07
C GLU A 162 9.41 13.75 -4.43
N PHE A 163 8.32 12.99 -4.59
CA PHE A 163 7.96 12.39 -5.87
C PHE A 163 7.62 13.44 -6.93
N SER A 164 6.87 14.49 -6.56
CA SER A 164 6.53 15.58 -7.49
C SER A 164 7.76 16.39 -7.93
N ILE A 165 8.80 16.51 -7.10
CA ILE A 165 10.10 17.04 -7.52
C ILE A 165 10.73 16.15 -8.61
N MET A 166 10.69 14.83 -8.43
CA MET A 166 11.26 13.90 -9.42
C MET A 166 10.52 13.89 -10.76
N LEU A 167 9.23 14.24 -10.78
CA LEU A 167 8.41 14.35 -11.99
C LEU A 167 8.69 15.63 -12.81
N GLN A 168 9.32 16.64 -12.22
CA GLN A 168 9.56 17.90 -12.91
C GLN A 168 10.60 17.72 -14.03
N ASN A 169 10.21 18.05 -15.26
CA ASN A 169 11.08 18.07 -16.44
C ASN A 169 11.94 19.34 -16.54
N ASP A 170 11.83 20.26 -15.58
CA ASP A 170 12.49 21.55 -15.66
C ASP A 170 13.83 21.53 -14.90
N SER A 171 14.91 21.82 -15.62
CA SER A 171 16.31 21.72 -15.15
C SER A 171 16.70 22.85 -14.19
N SER A 172 15.75 23.70 -13.81
CA SER A 172 15.93 24.89 -12.97
C SER A 172 16.21 24.58 -11.49
N PHE A 173 16.13 23.30 -11.09
CA PHE A 173 16.45 22.82 -9.74
C PHE A 173 17.67 21.91 -9.67
N LEU A 174 18.66 22.03 -10.56
CA LEU A 174 19.98 21.41 -10.33
C LEU A 174 20.66 22.10 -9.14
N PRO A 175 20.76 21.48 -7.94
CA PRO A 175 21.57 22.07 -6.89
C PRO A 175 23.02 21.88 -7.30
N ALA A 176 23.77 22.98 -7.30
CA ALA A 176 25.21 22.93 -7.44
C ALA A 176 25.79 21.94 -6.40
N GLN A 177 26.39 20.86 -6.92
CA GLN A 177 27.29 19.94 -6.23
C GLN A 177 26.72 19.27 -4.96
N THR A 178 25.86 18.26 -5.15
CA THR A 178 25.84 17.15 -4.18
C THR A 178 26.99 16.22 -4.55
N GLN A 179 28.13 16.34 -3.87
CA GLN A 179 29.20 15.34 -3.94
C GLN A 179 28.66 14.04 -3.35
N LEU A 180 28.10 13.18 -4.21
CA LEU A 180 27.91 11.77 -3.91
C LEU A 180 29.31 11.18 -3.72
N PHE A 181 29.71 11.00 -2.48
CA PHE A 181 30.96 10.34 -2.12
C PHE A 181 30.89 8.89 -2.62
N MET A 182 31.62 8.59 -3.68
CA MET A 182 31.81 7.24 -4.20
C MET A 182 32.88 6.55 -3.33
N PRO A 183 32.55 5.57 -2.47
CA PRO A 183 33.58 4.64 -2.04
C PRO A 183 33.97 3.80 -3.25
N GLN A 184 35.20 3.99 -3.75
CA GLN A 184 35.79 3.04 -4.68
C GLN A 184 36.05 1.73 -3.94
N SER A 185 35.19 0.74 -4.13
CA SER A 185 35.53 -0.64 -3.75
C SER A 185 36.58 -1.15 -4.73
N PRO A 186 37.72 -1.67 -4.26
CA PRO A 186 38.70 -2.29 -5.15
C PRO A 186 38.08 -3.54 -5.79
N LEU A 187 38.38 -3.72 -7.08
CA LEU A 187 38.06 -4.94 -7.84
C LEU A 187 38.51 -6.18 -7.05
N PRO A 188 37.69 -7.23 -6.92
CA PRO A 188 38.15 -8.46 -6.32
C PRO A 188 39.25 -9.07 -7.19
N ALA A 189 40.37 -9.38 -6.54
CA ALA A 189 41.43 -10.19 -7.14
C ALA A 189 40.86 -11.53 -7.64
N SER A 190 41.40 -11.99 -8.76
CA SER A 190 41.11 -13.26 -9.43
C SER A 190 40.75 -14.40 -8.46
N LEU A 191 39.56 -14.98 -8.63
CA LEU A 191 39.12 -16.18 -7.92
C LEU A 191 39.98 -17.39 -8.31
N PRO A 192 40.31 -18.30 -7.37
CA PRO A 192 41.00 -19.53 -7.67
C PRO A 192 40.11 -20.46 -8.52
N SER A 193 40.66 -20.95 -9.62
CA SER A 193 40.05 -21.97 -10.49
C SER A 193 40.21 -23.35 -9.85
N GLY A 194 39.24 -23.71 -9.01
CA GLY A 194 39.04 -25.07 -8.50
C GLY A 194 37.56 -25.29 -8.15
N PRO A 195 37.02 -26.52 -8.28
CA PRO A 195 35.63 -26.79 -7.89
C PRO A 195 35.45 -26.58 -6.38
N LEU A 196 34.56 -25.67 -6.01
CA LEU A 196 34.17 -25.45 -4.62
C LEU A 196 33.40 -26.67 -4.09
N PRO A 197 33.64 -27.12 -2.85
CA PRO A 197 32.80 -28.13 -2.22
C PRO A 197 31.36 -27.59 -2.10
N LEU A 198 30.38 -28.46 -2.40
CA LEU A 198 28.96 -28.10 -2.28
C LEU A 198 28.64 -27.74 -0.82
N PRO A 199 27.97 -26.61 -0.56
CA PRO A 199 27.50 -26.29 0.78
C PRO A 199 26.47 -27.34 1.24
N PRO A 200 26.41 -27.64 2.55
CA PRO A 200 25.37 -28.52 3.08
C PRO A 200 23.97 -27.95 2.77
N PRO A 201 22.96 -28.81 2.62
CA PRO A 201 21.59 -28.34 2.41
C PRO A 201 21.15 -27.48 3.61
N PRO A 202 20.41 -26.39 3.38
CA PRO A 202 19.90 -25.56 4.46
C PRO A 202 18.97 -26.39 5.38
N PRO A 203 18.92 -26.08 6.69
CA PRO A 203 17.97 -26.71 7.58
C PRO A 203 16.52 -26.45 7.11
N PRO A 204 15.58 -27.36 7.39
CA PRO A 204 14.17 -27.14 7.07
C PRO A 204 13.66 -25.87 7.77
N PRO A 205 12.80 -25.07 7.11
CA PRO A 205 12.24 -23.88 7.73
C PRO A 205 11.44 -24.25 8.99
N PRO A 206 11.44 -23.40 10.03
CA PRO A 206 10.60 -23.61 11.20
C PRO A 206 9.12 -23.70 10.80
N PRO A 207 8.29 -24.44 11.57
CA PRO A 207 6.87 -24.50 11.31
C PRO A 207 6.25 -23.09 11.39
N PRO A 208 5.26 -22.77 10.53
CA PRO A 208 4.61 -21.48 10.54
C PRO A 208 3.95 -21.20 11.89
N HIS A 209 3.90 -19.92 12.29
CA HIS A 209 3.22 -19.50 13.50
C HIS A 209 1.74 -19.97 13.48
N PRO A 210 1.17 -20.46 14.59
CA PRO A 210 -0.17 -21.07 14.59
C PRO A 210 -1.29 -20.11 14.16
N PHE A 211 -1.10 -18.81 14.35
CA PHE A 211 -2.03 -17.75 13.91
C PHE A 211 -1.62 -17.05 12.61
N LEU A 212 -0.70 -17.64 11.84
CA LEU A 212 -0.37 -17.13 10.52
C LEU A 212 -1.54 -17.38 9.58
N SER A 213 -2.14 -16.29 9.11
CA SER A 213 -3.18 -16.31 8.09
C SER A 213 -2.61 -16.56 6.70
N ARG A 214 -3.44 -17.13 5.82
CA ARG A 214 -3.17 -17.09 4.37
C ARG A 214 -3.58 -15.76 3.72
N LYS A 215 -4.34 -14.93 4.43
CA LYS A 215 -4.72 -13.58 4.01
C LYS A 215 -3.56 -12.64 4.31
N ASP A 216 -3.37 -11.66 3.44
CA ASP A 216 -2.26 -10.71 3.57
C ASP A 216 -2.41 -9.79 4.77
N PHE A 217 -3.65 -9.54 5.22
CA PHE A 217 -3.96 -8.78 6.42
C PHE A 217 -5.12 -9.41 7.17
N ALA A 218 -4.85 -9.95 8.35
CA ALA A 218 -5.86 -10.59 9.19
C ALA A 218 -5.56 -10.43 10.67
N ILE A 219 -6.60 -10.50 11.49
CA ILE A 219 -6.52 -10.41 12.94
C ILE A 219 -7.12 -11.65 13.60
N THR A 220 -6.44 -12.11 14.64
CA THR A 220 -6.89 -13.18 15.52
C THR A 220 -6.84 -12.67 16.96
N MET A 221 -7.97 -12.79 17.66
CA MET A 221 -8.16 -12.44 19.06
C MET A 221 -8.77 -13.64 19.78
N PRO A 222 -7.94 -14.56 20.29
CA PRO A 222 -8.43 -15.81 20.90
C PRO A 222 -9.41 -15.57 22.05
N THR A 223 -9.17 -14.55 22.89
CA THR A 223 -10.07 -14.18 24.01
C THR A 223 -11.49 -13.84 23.56
N LEU A 224 -11.65 -13.37 22.32
CA LEU A 224 -12.95 -13.01 21.75
C LEU A 224 -13.56 -14.09 20.87
N ASP A 225 -12.87 -15.23 20.69
CA ASP A 225 -13.23 -16.28 19.73
C ASP A 225 -13.28 -15.75 18.29
N ILE A 226 -12.36 -14.83 17.95
CA ILE A 226 -12.20 -14.27 16.60
C ILE A 226 -10.90 -14.82 16.02
N TYR A 227 -11.00 -15.58 14.93
CA TYR A 227 -9.87 -16.19 14.25
C TYR A 227 -9.88 -15.82 12.78
N ASP A 228 -8.68 -15.56 12.24
CA ASP A 228 -8.47 -15.35 10.81
C ASP A 228 -9.40 -14.29 10.19
N LEU A 229 -9.76 -13.26 10.95
CA LEU A 229 -10.66 -12.22 10.48
C LEU A 229 -9.92 -11.27 9.53
N GLY A 230 -10.40 -11.14 8.30
CA GLY A 230 -9.77 -10.26 7.31
C GLY A 230 -9.84 -8.79 7.73
N ILE A 231 -8.73 -8.09 7.53
CA ILE A 231 -8.64 -6.63 7.68
C ILE A 231 -8.56 -6.03 6.28
N ALA A 232 -9.49 -5.13 5.95
CA ALA A 232 -9.48 -4.42 4.69
C ALA A 232 -9.15 -2.93 4.92
N HIS A 233 -8.31 -2.36 4.06
CA HIS A 233 -8.10 -0.92 4.03
C HIS A 233 -9.15 -0.29 3.09
N PRO A 234 -9.83 0.81 3.48
CA PRO A 234 -10.79 1.46 2.61
C PRO A 234 -10.10 2.04 1.37
N GLU A 235 -10.74 1.93 0.20
CA GLU A 235 -10.24 2.54 -1.03
C GLU A 235 -10.30 4.08 -0.95
N ASP A 236 -11.36 4.60 -0.32
CA ASP A 236 -11.54 6.03 -0.05
C ASP A 236 -11.80 6.29 1.44
N PRO A 237 -10.75 6.51 2.26
CA PRO A 237 -10.90 6.80 3.69
C PRO A 237 -11.47 8.19 3.98
N LEU A 238 -11.69 9.03 2.96
CA LEU A 238 -12.15 10.41 3.14
C LEU A 238 -13.67 10.54 3.04
N THR A 239 -14.34 9.55 2.47
CA THR A 239 -15.81 9.52 2.41
C THR A 239 -16.39 8.54 3.42
N GLN A 240 -17.61 8.84 3.87
CA GLN A 240 -18.36 7.92 4.73
C GLN A 240 -18.57 6.57 4.05
N GLN A 241 -18.82 6.56 2.75
CA GLN A 241 -19.04 5.33 2.00
C GLN A 241 -17.78 4.47 1.95
N GLY A 242 -16.62 5.03 1.59
CA GLY A 242 -15.38 4.27 1.56
C GLY A 242 -14.94 3.79 2.95
N LEU A 243 -15.20 4.56 4.01
CA LEU A 243 -14.98 4.09 5.38
C LEU A 243 -15.89 2.90 5.77
N LEU A 244 -17.09 2.80 5.21
CA LEU A 244 -18.03 1.72 5.53
C LEU A 244 -17.81 0.45 4.69
N GLU A 245 -17.25 0.58 3.49
CA GLU A 245 -17.05 -0.54 2.57
C GLU A 245 -16.28 -1.72 3.19
N PRO A 246 -15.12 -1.54 3.87
CA PRO A 246 -14.40 -2.63 4.52
C PRO A 246 -15.22 -3.44 5.53
N LEU A 247 -16.21 -2.80 6.16
CA LEU A 247 -17.01 -3.41 7.22
C LEU A 247 -17.98 -4.46 6.68
N GLN A 248 -18.26 -4.47 5.37
CA GLN A 248 -19.03 -5.52 4.72
C GLN A 248 -18.29 -6.86 4.68
N ALA A 249 -16.96 -6.83 4.69
CA ALA A 249 -16.10 -8.01 4.57
C ALA A 249 -15.37 -8.39 5.87
N GLY A 250 -15.54 -7.62 6.95
CA GLY A 250 -14.93 -7.88 8.24
C GLY A 250 -14.71 -6.61 9.03
N VAL A 251 -13.46 -6.18 9.10
CA VAL A 251 -13.03 -4.97 9.81
C VAL A 251 -12.20 -4.08 8.88
N GLY A 252 -12.30 -2.78 9.11
CA GLY A 252 -11.56 -1.78 8.36
C GLY A 252 -10.24 -1.41 9.03
N HIS A 253 -9.33 -0.82 8.26
CA HIS A 253 -8.02 -0.38 8.72
C HIS A 253 -7.70 1.06 8.34
N LEU A 254 -7.14 1.85 9.27
CA LEU A 254 -6.59 3.18 9.03
C LEU A 254 -5.22 3.37 9.70
N PHE A 255 -4.51 4.41 9.28
CA PHE A 255 -3.19 4.84 9.77
C PHE A 255 -2.02 3.95 9.31
N SER A 256 -1.17 3.49 10.23
CA SER A 256 0.06 2.74 9.94
C SER A 256 -0.18 1.24 9.88
N TYR A 257 0.76 0.51 9.30
CA TYR A 257 0.70 -0.96 9.20
C TYR A 257 1.60 -1.63 10.24
N PRO A 258 1.31 -2.91 10.60
CA PRO A 258 2.19 -3.71 11.44
C PRO A 258 3.65 -3.69 10.96
N GLY A 259 4.59 -3.44 11.87
CA GLY A 259 6.01 -3.32 11.55
C GLY A 259 6.50 -1.93 11.12
N ARG A 260 5.62 -0.93 10.97
CA ARG A 260 5.99 0.42 10.49
C ARG A 260 6.09 1.49 11.58
N GLY A 261 6.02 1.12 12.86
CA GLY A 261 6.37 2.04 13.95
C GLY A 261 5.37 3.15 14.27
N GLY A 262 4.09 3.00 13.89
CA GLY A 262 3.02 3.95 14.21
C GLY A 262 1.73 3.26 14.65
N ASN A 263 0.68 4.04 14.89
CA ASN A 263 -0.63 3.51 15.29
C ASN A 263 -1.29 2.76 14.13
N ILE A 264 -1.83 1.58 14.41
CA ILE A 264 -2.62 0.75 13.50
C ILE A 264 -4.05 0.79 14.02
N LEU A 265 -4.95 1.46 13.32
CA LEU A 265 -6.36 1.49 13.72
C LEU A 265 -7.12 0.40 12.98
N VAL A 266 -7.73 -0.53 13.73
CA VAL A 266 -8.67 -1.51 13.20
C VAL A 266 -10.06 -1.16 13.72
N TYR A 267 -11.00 -0.91 12.83
CA TYR A 267 -12.35 -0.51 13.20
C TYR A 267 -13.40 -1.52 12.73
N GLY A 268 -14.46 -1.69 13.52
CA GLY A 268 -15.49 -2.70 13.28
C GLY A 268 -16.86 -2.32 13.81
N HIS A 269 -17.89 -3.05 13.39
CA HIS A 269 -19.25 -2.86 13.90
C HIS A 269 -19.46 -3.56 15.26
N SER A 270 -20.18 -2.89 16.17
CA SER A 270 -20.69 -3.47 17.43
C SER A 270 -22.19 -3.78 17.42
N SER A 271 -22.89 -3.41 16.34
CA SER A 271 -24.35 -3.46 16.21
C SER A 271 -24.82 -3.71 14.78
N GLY A 272 -25.96 -4.40 14.66
CA GLY A 272 -26.66 -4.57 13.39
C GLY A 272 -27.38 -3.30 12.98
N TYR A 273 -27.01 -2.74 11.85
CA TYR A 273 -27.77 -1.67 11.22
C TYR A 273 -28.75 -2.27 10.19
N PRO A 274 -29.98 -1.76 10.06
CA PRO A 274 -30.96 -2.29 9.11
C PRO A 274 -30.49 -2.31 7.65
N TRP A 275 -29.56 -1.43 7.30
CA TRP A 275 -28.97 -1.31 5.96
C TRP A 275 -27.69 -2.15 5.76
N ASP A 276 -27.14 -2.74 6.82
CA ASP A 276 -25.97 -3.60 6.74
C ASP A 276 -26.37 -5.05 6.99
N VAL A 277 -26.43 -5.82 5.90
CA VAL A 277 -26.78 -7.25 5.89
C VAL A 277 -25.56 -8.16 6.08
N SER A 278 -24.38 -7.59 6.39
CA SER A 278 -23.17 -8.38 6.58
C SER A 278 -23.23 -9.24 7.85
N GLN A 279 -22.56 -10.39 7.79
CA GLN A 279 -22.35 -11.25 8.97
C GLN A 279 -21.46 -10.60 10.03
N PHE A 280 -20.78 -9.49 9.70
CA PHE A 280 -19.80 -8.82 10.56
C PHE A 280 -20.37 -7.63 11.35
N THR A 281 -21.66 -7.33 11.19
CA THR A 281 -22.37 -6.29 11.94
C THR A 281 -22.18 -6.31 13.45
N ARG A 282 -21.80 -7.44 14.06
CA ARG A 282 -21.56 -7.56 15.51
C ARG A 282 -20.15 -8.02 15.86
N ILE A 283 -19.22 -7.98 14.90
CA ILE A 283 -17.89 -8.57 15.05
C ILE A 283 -17.11 -8.00 16.24
N PHE A 284 -17.24 -6.70 16.52
CA PHE A 284 -16.60 -6.01 17.65
C PHE A 284 -17.54 -5.81 18.84
N ARG A 285 -18.70 -6.46 18.88
CA ARG A 285 -19.66 -6.34 20.00
C ARG A 285 -19.06 -6.77 21.34
N LYS A 286 -18.10 -7.71 21.33
CA LYS A 286 -17.44 -8.24 22.52
C LYS A 286 -16.06 -7.63 22.79
N VAL A 287 -15.64 -6.60 22.05
CA VAL A 287 -14.27 -6.05 22.17
C VAL A 287 -13.96 -5.54 23.58
N ASN A 288 -14.99 -5.12 24.32
CA ASN A 288 -14.90 -4.71 25.73
C ASN A 288 -14.59 -5.85 26.72
N ARG A 289 -14.50 -7.10 26.25
CA ARG A 289 -14.08 -8.25 27.06
C ARG A 289 -12.56 -8.45 27.06
N LEU A 290 -11.83 -7.78 26.16
CA LEU A 290 -10.38 -7.78 26.18
C LEU A 290 -9.87 -7.12 27.46
N GLN A 291 -8.96 -7.78 28.15
CA GLN A 291 -8.34 -7.31 29.36
C GLN A 291 -6.88 -6.99 29.13
N LYS A 292 -6.32 -6.11 29.97
CA LYS A 292 -4.88 -5.83 29.96
C LYS A 292 -4.10 -7.14 30.09
N GLY A 293 -3.18 -7.37 29.16
CA GLY A 293 -2.40 -8.60 29.08
C GLY A 293 -2.86 -9.59 28.02
N ASP A 294 -4.08 -9.45 27.49
CA ASP A 294 -4.57 -10.30 26.41
C ASP A 294 -3.74 -10.12 25.14
N ALA A 295 -3.51 -11.24 24.44
CA ALA A 295 -2.77 -11.26 23.19
C ALA A 295 -3.70 -11.06 21.99
N ILE A 296 -3.23 -10.26 21.04
CA ILE A 296 -3.85 -10.03 19.74
C ILE A 296 -2.78 -10.31 18.68
N TYR A 297 -3.12 -11.17 17.71
CA TYR A 297 -2.22 -11.55 16.64
C TYR A 297 -2.70 -10.94 15.34
N VAL A 298 -1.81 -10.24 14.66
CA VAL A 298 -2.09 -9.63 13.37
C VAL A 298 -1.16 -10.26 12.35
N THR A 299 -1.72 -11.00 11.40
CA THR A 299 -0.96 -11.39 10.21
C THR A 299 -0.91 -10.21 9.28
N TYR A 300 0.29 -9.79 8.89
CA TYR A 300 0.51 -8.79 7.87
C TYR A 300 1.73 -9.15 7.03
N ASN A 301 1.59 -9.15 5.71
CA ASN A 301 2.68 -9.40 4.76
C ASN A 301 3.46 -10.71 5.05
N GLY A 302 2.72 -11.79 5.33
CA GLY A 302 3.26 -13.12 5.60
C GLY A 302 3.98 -13.28 6.95
N ALA A 303 3.91 -12.28 7.83
CA ALA A 303 4.45 -12.33 9.18
C ALA A 303 3.35 -12.15 10.22
N VAL A 304 3.49 -12.80 11.38
CA VAL A 304 2.61 -12.56 12.53
C VAL A 304 3.25 -11.50 13.42
N HIS A 305 2.48 -10.46 13.70
CA HIS A 305 2.78 -9.39 14.65
C HIS A 305 1.93 -9.62 15.90
N GLU A 306 2.60 -9.79 17.03
CA GLU A 306 1.93 -9.98 18.31
C GLU A 306 1.80 -8.64 19.05
N TYR A 307 0.61 -8.39 19.58
CA TYR A 307 0.30 -7.23 20.40
C TYR A 307 -0.31 -7.68 21.72
N GLN A 308 -0.02 -6.93 22.78
CA GLN A 308 -0.57 -7.15 24.10
C GLN A 308 -1.42 -5.97 24.54
N VAL A 309 -2.67 -6.22 24.92
CA VAL A 309 -3.62 -5.19 25.37
C VAL A 309 -3.06 -4.44 26.57
N THR A 310 -3.05 -3.12 26.49
CA THR A 310 -2.53 -2.21 27.52
C THR A 310 -3.64 -1.52 28.29
N GLY A 311 -4.79 -1.28 27.66
CA GLY A 311 -5.93 -0.61 28.28
C GLY A 311 -7.10 -0.41 27.33
N GLN A 312 -8.16 0.16 27.89
CA GLN A 312 -9.42 0.42 27.20
C GLN A 312 -10.01 1.76 27.66
N GLU A 313 -10.67 2.48 26.77
CA GLU A 313 -11.31 3.75 27.08
C GLU A 313 -12.58 3.96 26.24
N THR A 314 -13.48 4.81 26.74
CA THR A 314 -14.65 5.27 26.00
C THR A 314 -14.49 6.75 25.73
N ILE A 315 -14.62 7.15 24.46
CA ILE A 315 -14.41 8.52 24.02
C ILE A 315 -15.66 9.05 23.30
N PRO A 316 -15.88 10.38 23.29
CA PRO A 316 -16.89 10.99 22.45
C PRO A 316 -16.60 10.74 20.96
N THR A 317 -17.64 10.53 20.14
CA THR A 317 -17.50 10.23 18.70
C THR A 317 -16.70 11.26 17.91
N ARG A 318 -16.72 12.54 18.33
CA ARG A 318 -15.99 13.63 17.67
C ARG A 318 -14.54 13.80 18.14
N ASP A 319 -14.12 13.08 19.18
CA ASP A 319 -12.78 13.23 19.76
C ASP A 319 -11.75 12.31 19.09
N ILE A 320 -11.34 12.67 17.89
CA ILE A 320 -10.30 11.92 17.14
C ILE A 320 -8.88 12.17 17.67
N SER A 321 -8.70 13.13 18.59
CA SER A 321 -7.37 13.46 19.14
C SER A 321 -6.73 12.26 19.86
N ARG A 322 -7.58 11.37 20.41
CA ARG A 322 -7.17 10.14 21.07
C ARG A 322 -6.59 9.12 20.10
N LEU A 323 -6.82 9.23 18.80
CA LEU A 323 -6.31 8.28 17.81
C LEU A 323 -4.88 8.63 17.31
N GLN A 324 -4.34 9.78 17.74
CA GLN A 324 -3.04 10.29 17.30
C GLN A 324 -1.86 9.44 17.79
N SER A 325 -0.77 9.49 17.01
CA SER A 325 0.43 8.67 17.21
C SER A 325 1.01 8.80 18.60
N THR A 326 1.23 7.66 19.26
CA THR A 326 2.06 7.58 20.46
C THR A 326 3.51 7.25 20.07
N HIS A 327 4.45 7.28 21.01
CA HIS A 327 5.83 6.87 20.74
C HIS A 327 5.90 5.36 20.50
N GLY A 328 5.98 4.95 19.23
CA GLY A 328 6.16 3.55 18.82
C GLY A 328 4.94 2.95 18.11
N GLU A 329 4.98 1.63 17.90
CA GLU A 329 3.91 0.89 17.24
C GLU A 329 2.81 0.48 18.23
N GLU A 330 1.57 0.90 17.98
CA GLU A 330 0.40 0.61 18.81
C GLU A 330 -0.76 0.12 17.94
N LEU A 331 -1.42 -0.97 18.34
CA LEU A 331 -2.67 -1.43 17.75
C LEU A 331 -3.86 -0.83 18.52
N ILE A 332 -4.79 -0.24 17.78
CA ILE A 332 -5.98 0.41 18.32
C ILE A 332 -7.21 -0.27 17.71
N LEU A 333 -8.03 -0.91 18.52
CA LEU A 333 -9.33 -1.43 18.11
C LEU A 333 -10.41 -0.37 18.39
N TYR A 334 -11.25 -0.08 17.40
CA TYR A 334 -12.22 1.02 17.47
C TYR A 334 -13.62 0.58 17.05
N THR A 335 -14.63 0.87 17.89
CA THR A 335 -16.02 0.51 17.59
C THR A 335 -17.01 1.53 18.17
N CYS A 336 -18.25 1.49 17.70
CA CYS A 336 -19.37 2.24 18.29
C CYS A 336 -19.71 1.73 19.71
N TRP A 337 -20.12 2.66 20.58
CA TRP A 337 -20.44 2.35 21.97
C TRP A 337 -21.56 3.24 22.53
N PRO A 338 -22.37 2.75 23.51
CA PRO A 338 -22.57 1.35 23.90
C PRO A 338 -23.00 0.43 22.74
N PRO A 339 -23.08 -0.89 22.92
CA PRO A 339 -23.62 -1.77 21.89
C PRO A 339 -24.99 -1.25 21.41
N ASP A 340 -25.18 -1.21 20.09
CA ASP A 340 -26.39 -0.67 19.44
C ASP A 340 -26.57 0.86 19.57
N SER A 341 -25.48 1.60 19.89
CA SER A 341 -25.42 3.06 19.93
C SER A 341 -24.17 3.62 19.23
N THR A 342 -24.31 4.78 18.59
CA THR A 342 -23.21 5.54 17.96
C THR A 342 -22.77 6.76 18.76
N SER A 343 -23.33 6.95 19.95
CA SER A 343 -23.10 8.14 20.78
C SER A 343 -21.64 8.32 21.20
N GLN A 344 -20.94 7.20 21.38
CA GLN A 344 -19.55 7.15 21.79
C GLN A 344 -18.77 6.14 20.96
N ARG A 345 -17.47 6.07 21.24
CA ARG A 345 -16.57 5.07 20.70
C ARG A 345 -15.86 4.35 21.81
N TYR A 346 -15.74 3.05 21.65
CA TYR A 346 -14.94 2.21 22.53
C TYR A 346 -13.62 1.93 21.86
N ILE A 347 -12.54 2.14 22.61
CA ILE A 347 -11.17 1.96 22.16
C ILE A 347 -10.50 0.91 23.03
N VAL A 348 -9.82 -0.05 22.40
CA VAL A 348 -8.84 -0.92 23.06
C VAL A 348 -7.48 -0.64 22.46
N ARG A 349 -6.47 -0.45 23.32
CA ARG A 349 -5.08 -0.26 22.90
C ARG A 349 -4.26 -1.49 23.22
N ALA A 350 -3.33 -1.82 22.35
CA ALA A 350 -2.37 -2.89 22.52
C ALA A 350 -1.00 -2.46 21.98
N ARG A 351 0.06 -2.77 22.73
CA ARG A 351 1.43 -2.48 22.30
C ARG A 351 2.03 -3.71 21.66
N LYS A 352 2.97 -3.53 20.74
CA LYS A 352 3.73 -4.63 20.17
C LYS A 352 4.45 -5.42 21.27
N SER A 353 4.31 -6.75 21.27
CA SER A 353 5.10 -7.64 22.11
C SER A 353 6.57 -7.62 21.64
N VAL A 354 7.50 -7.66 22.59
CA VAL A 354 8.96 -7.59 22.34
C VAL A 354 9.48 -8.90 21.78
#